data_AF-A0A1R1I6B9-F1
#
_entry.id   AF-A0A1R1I6B9-F1
#
_cell.length_a   1.000
_cell.length_b   1.000
_cell.length_c   1.000
_cell.angle_alpha   90.00
_cell.angle_beta   90.00
_cell.angle_gamma   90.00
#
_symmetry.space_group_name_H-M   'P 1'
#
loop_
_entity.id
_entity.type
_entity.pdbx_description
1 polymer ?
#
loop_
_entity_poly.entity_id
_entity_poly.type
_entity_poly.pdbx_seq_one_letter_code
_entity_poly.pdbx_strand_id
1 'polypeptide(L)'
;MQHITWPVIALALMTAACDNGGAVRITTSTTSDSSGVLKVVDALQCPQTQGVLTRKGSARADGSCVYSGPRGSEVILQLVQLDGRSAQNALKPFETRLTADLPEAMAQVEAENARAEADAAKAEADVARVEADAARAEADASRAAAEAASGDSAHVSAPGVRVDAQGDKATVRLPGMRIDADGDRANIRIGGLTIRADDKSSRVDVSSGDDAVKIEATDGAARIRTSAAGESVRSTFLMTADEPSASGWRTVGYEARGPVGGPIVVATVRSKDRDPDRLFDAAKALVTLNVGD
;
A
#
# COMPACT_ATOMS: atom_id res chain seq x y z
N MET A 1 -54.04 41.52 -16.56
CA MET A 1 -54.80 42.40 -15.64
C MET A 1 -55.45 41.52 -14.59
N GLN A 2 -55.48 41.98 -13.32
CA GLN A 2 -55.86 41.29 -12.05
C GLN A 2 -54.75 40.36 -11.50
N HIS A 3 -53.90 40.68 -10.51
CA HIS A 3 -53.93 41.43 -9.23
C HIS A 3 -54.59 40.72 -8.02
N ILE A 4 -53.75 40.47 -6.99
CA ILE A 4 -53.99 40.51 -5.52
C ILE A 4 -54.60 39.21 -4.92
N THR A 5 -54.14 38.58 -3.81
CA THR A 5 -53.48 39.05 -2.56
C THR A 5 -52.67 37.93 -1.87
N TRP A 6 -51.65 38.35 -1.13
CA TRP A 6 -50.83 37.64 -0.12
C TRP A 6 -51.53 37.62 1.26
N PRO A 7 -51.17 36.70 2.18
CA PRO A 7 -50.50 37.10 3.44
C PRO A 7 -49.32 36.15 3.81
N VAL A 8 -48.08 36.60 4.05
CA VAL A 8 -47.50 37.34 5.20
C VAL A 8 -47.12 36.39 6.36
N ILE A 9 -45.78 36.27 6.55
CA ILE A 9 -45.01 35.99 7.79
C ILE A 9 -44.98 34.50 8.25
N ALA A 10 -43.84 33.86 8.56
CA ALA A 10 -42.71 34.34 9.37
C ALA A 10 -41.33 33.81 8.97
N LEU A 11 -40.34 34.70 9.09
CA LEU A 11 -38.91 34.42 9.22
C LEU A 11 -38.63 33.66 10.52
N ALA A 12 -37.79 32.64 10.46
CA ALA A 12 -36.94 32.22 11.57
C ALA A 12 -35.50 32.12 11.06
N LEU A 13 -34.68 33.11 11.45
CA LEU A 13 -33.23 33.10 11.36
C LEU A 13 -32.68 32.11 12.39
N MET A 14 -31.93 31.12 11.94
CA MET A 14 -31.01 30.38 12.81
C MET A 14 -29.62 30.40 12.16
N THR A 15 -28.75 31.20 12.75
CA THR A 15 -27.30 31.16 12.57
C THR A 15 -26.76 29.91 13.24
N ALA A 16 -26.22 28.96 12.46
CA ALA A 16 -25.38 27.89 12.97
C ALA A 16 -24.00 27.99 12.31
N ALA A 17 -22.98 27.89 13.16
CA ALA A 17 -21.59 28.22 12.93
C ALA A 17 -20.89 27.31 11.92
N CYS A 18 -19.85 27.87 11.31
CA CYS A 18 -18.78 27.17 10.62
C CYS A 18 -18.04 26.24 11.59
N ASP A 19 -17.98 24.95 11.28
CA ASP A 19 -16.78 24.15 11.44
C ASP A 19 -16.92 22.91 10.54
N ASN A 20 -16.17 22.89 9.43
CA ASN A 20 -15.95 21.65 8.71
C ASN A 20 -14.44 21.48 8.54
N GLY A 21 -13.74 21.47 9.68
CA GLY A 21 -12.49 20.73 9.79
C GLY A 21 -12.79 19.27 9.43
N GLY A 22 -12.40 18.89 8.21
CA GLY A 22 -12.43 17.52 7.73
C GLY A 22 -11.48 16.66 8.57
N ALA A 23 -11.92 16.28 9.76
CA ALA A 23 -11.33 15.20 10.52
C ALA A 23 -11.62 13.92 9.75
N VAL A 24 -10.64 13.47 8.96
CA VAL A 24 -10.59 12.11 8.42
C VAL A 24 -10.57 11.18 9.63
N ARG A 25 -11.75 10.74 10.06
CA ARG A 25 -11.85 9.59 10.96
C ARG A 25 -11.45 8.37 10.14
N ILE A 26 -10.20 7.94 10.29
CA ILE A 26 -9.83 6.56 10.00
C ILE A 26 -10.52 5.73 11.08
N THR A 27 -11.75 5.29 10.82
CA THR A 27 -12.33 4.18 11.56
C THR A 27 -11.52 2.96 11.20
N THR A 28 -10.54 2.62 12.04
CA THR A 28 -10.08 1.25 12.19
C THR A 28 -11.26 0.46 12.71
N SER A 29 -12.07 -0.07 11.80
CA SER A 29 -12.93 -1.20 12.11
C SER A 29 -12.02 -2.40 12.33
N THR A 30 -11.46 -2.51 13.54
CA THR A 30 -11.10 -3.81 14.08
C THR A 30 -12.41 -4.52 14.36
N THR A 31 -12.99 -5.13 13.34
CA THR A 31 -13.87 -6.27 13.57
C THR A 31 -12.98 -7.35 14.19
N SER A 32 -12.94 -7.38 15.51
CA SER A 32 -12.67 -8.60 16.25
C SER A 32 -13.89 -9.51 16.07
N ASP A 33 -14.13 -9.92 14.83
CA ASP A 33 -14.99 -11.05 14.55
C ASP A 33 -14.23 -12.26 15.06
N SER A 34 -14.84 -12.93 16.04
CA SER A 34 -14.42 -14.20 16.60
C SER A 34 -13.80 -15.06 15.51
N SER A 35 -12.51 -15.36 15.64
CA SER A 35 -11.74 -16.23 14.74
C SER A 35 -12.56 -17.47 14.42
N GLY A 36 -13.16 -17.49 13.23
CA GLY A 36 -13.87 -18.65 12.74
C GLY A 36 -12.85 -19.78 12.66
N VAL A 37 -13.18 -20.95 13.22
CA VAL A 37 -12.32 -22.12 13.09
C VAL A 37 -12.17 -22.42 11.60
N LEU A 38 -10.95 -22.28 11.07
CA LEU A 38 -10.66 -22.56 9.67
C LEU A 38 -11.06 -24.00 9.37
N LYS A 39 -11.76 -24.19 8.26
CA LYS A 39 -12.11 -25.53 7.79
C LYS A 39 -10.95 -26.06 6.96
N VAL A 40 -10.49 -27.26 7.32
CA VAL A 40 -9.71 -28.09 6.39
C VAL A 40 -10.71 -28.63 5.37
N VAL A 41 -10.50 -28.33 4.09
CA VAL A 41 -11.45 -28.64 3.02
C VAL A 41 -10.82 -29.65 2.07
N ASP A 42 -11.44 -30.82 1.93
CA ASP A 42 -11.01 -31.84 0.97
C ASP A 42 -11.65 -31.66 -0.42
N ALA A 43 -12.76 -30.91 -0.50
CA ALA A 43 -13.49 -30.64 -1.74
C ALA A 43 -14.12 -29.24 -1.76
N LEU A 44 -13.95 -28.51 -2.87
CA LEU A 44 -14.48 -27.16 -3.01
C LEU A 44 -16.02 -27.15 -3.02
N GLN A 45 -16.57 -26.23 -2.24
CA GLN A 45 -17.96 -25.77 -2.34
C GLN A 45 -18.08 -24.83 -3.53
N CYS A 46 -18.80 -25.29 -4.55
CA CYS A 46 -19.00 -24.55 -5.80
C CYS A 46 -20.47 -24.18 -6.01
N PRO A 47 -20.96 -23.12 -5.35
CA PRO A 47 -22.32 -22.65 -5.56
C PRO A 47 -22.57 -22.29 -7.03
N GLN A 48 -23.83 -22.32 -7.45
CA GLN A 48 -24.19 -21.89 -8.82
C GLN A 48 -23.97 -20.38 -9.02
N THR A 49 -24.14 -19.59 -7.96
CA THR A 49 -23.99 -18.14 -7.98
C THR A 49 -23.32 -17.65 -6.69
N GLN A 50 -22.48 -16.62 -6.80
CA GLN A 50 -21.92 -15.90 -5.65
C GLN A 50 -21.74 -14.42 -6.01
N GLY A 51 -22.52 -13.53 -5.40
CA GLY A 51 -22.50 -12.11 -5.77
C GLY A 51 -22.76 -11.91 -7.27
N VAL A 52 -21.83 -11.28 -7.98
CA VAL A 52 -21.90 -11.05 -9.44
C VAL A 52 -21.44 -12.24 -10.29
N LEU A 53 -20.99 -13.33 -9.66
CA LEU A 53 -20.44 -14.51 -10.32
C LEU A 53 -21.50 -15.57 -10.57
N THR A 54 -21.47 -16.15 -11.77
CA THR A 54 -22.27 -17.32 -12.15
C THR A 54 -21.35 -18.45 -12.63
N ARG A 55 -21.57 -19.65 -12.10
CA ARG A 55 -20.73 -20.82 -12.39
C ARG A 55 -20.89 -21.27 -13.84
N LYS A 56 -19.76 -21.48 -14.51
CA LYS A 56 -19.67 -22.07 -15.86
C LYS A 56 -19.55 -23.58 -15.74
N GLY A 57 -20.67 -24.28 -15.80
CA GLY A 57 -20.73 -25.74 -15.86
C GLY A 57 -20.35 -26.45 -14.55
N SER A 58 -20.07 -27.75 -14.65
CA SER A 58 -19.65 -28.59 -13.53
C SER A 58 -18.18 -28.34 -13.16
N ALA A 59 -17.74 -28.93 -12.04
CA ALA A 59 -16.34 -28.84 -11.63
C ALA A 59 -15.49 -29.54 -12.69
N ARG A 60 -14.31 -28.97 -12.95
CA ARG A 60 -13.35 -29.56 -13.86
C ARG A 60 -12.75 -30.83 -13.24
N ALA A 61 -12.03 -31.60 -14.06
CA ALA A 61 -11.36 -32.83 -13.63
C ALA A 61 -10.33 -32.60 -12.50
N ASP A 62 -9.77 -31.40 -12.40
CA ASP A 62 -8.87 -30.96 -11.33
C ASP A 62 -9.60 -30.47 -10.07
N GLY A 63 -10.94 -30.63 -10.01
CA GLY A 63 -11.77 -30.14 -8.91
C GLY A 63 -12.03 -28.64 -8.94
N SER A 64 -11.49 -27.89 -9.92
CA SER A 64 -11.66 -26.44 -10.00
C SER A 64 -13.05 -26.02 -10.48
N CYS A 65 -13.47 -24.83 -10.06
CA CYS A 65 -14.75 -24.24 -10.44
C CYS A 65 -14.55 -22.89 -11.12
N VAL A 66 -15.21 -22.73 -12.27
CA VAL A 66 -15.09 -21.53 -13.11
C VAL A 66 -16.34 -20.71 -12.95
N TYR A 67 -16.17 -19.41 -12.86
CA TYR A 67 -17.26 -18.45 -12.82
C TYR A 67 -17.05 -17.38 -13.87
N SER A 68 -18.13 -17.01 -14.56
CA SER A 68 -18.20 -15.76 -15.31
C SER A 68 -18.74 -14.66 -14.43
N GLY A 69 -18.13 -13.48 -14.55
CA GLY A 69 -18.66 -12.23 -14.03
C GLY A 69 -19.05 -11.25 -15.15
N PRO A 70 -19.45 -10.02 -14.77
CA PRO A 70 -19.78 -8.97 -15.71
C PRO A 70 -18.64 -8.66 -16.69
N ARG A 71 -19.00 -8.16 -17.88
CA ARG A 71 -18.05 -7.64 -18.89
C ARG A 71 -16.93 -8.62 -19.28
N GLY A 72 -17.22 -9.91 -19.30
CA GLY A 72 -16.26 -10.95 -19.70
C GLY A 72 -15.22 -11.27 -18.63
N SER A 73 -15.47 -10.88 -17.39
CA SER A 73 -14.64 -11.24 -16.25
C SER A 73 -14.74 -12.73 -15.94
N GLU A 74 -13.67 -13.29 -15.38
CA GLU A 74 -13.59 -14.69 -15.02
C GLU A 74 -12.95 -14.87 -13.66
N VAL A 75 -13.52 -15.78 -12.86
CA VAL A 75 -12.92 -16.26 -11.61
C VAL A 75 -12.75 -17.76 -11.68
N ILE A 76 -11.56 -18.26 -11.34
CA ILE A 76 -11.31 -19.69 -11.20
C ILE A 76 -10.95 -19.98 -9.75
N LEU A 77 -11.78 -20.79 -9.11
CA LEU A 77 -11.61 -21.27 -7.73
C LEU A 77 -10.93 -22.64 -7.74
N GLN A 78 -9.83 -22.76 -7.00
CA GLN A 78 -8.98 -23.95 -6.95
C GLN A 78 -8.55 -24.27 -5.52
N LEU A 79 -8.39 -25.57 -5.24
CA LEU A 79 -7.80 -26.08 -4.02
C LEU A 79 -6.32 -26.39 -4.31
N VAL A 80 -5.42 -25.86 -3.50
CA VAL A 80 -3.97 -25.96 -3.71
C VAL A 80 -3.35 -26.65 -2.50
N GLN A 81 -2.67 -27.76 -2.76
CA GLN A 81 -1.91 -28.46 -1.73
C GLN A 81 -0.56 -27.78 -1.51
N LEU A 82 -0.25 -27.49 -0.24
CA LEU A 82 1.03 -26.87 0.12
C LEU A 82 2.16 -27.91 0.13
N ASP A 83 1.89 -29.15 0.58
CA ASP A 83 2.86 -30.25 0.60
C ASP A 83 4.18 -29.87 1.30
N GLY A 84 4.10 -29.12 2.40
CA GLY A 84 5.26 -28.61 3.14
C GLY A 84 5.95 -27.39 2.51
N ARG A 85 5.46 -26.87 1.38
CA ARG A 85 5.92 -25.60 0.81
C ARG A 85 5.28 -24.42 1.54
N SER A 86 5.98 -23.29 1.58
CA SER A 86 5.38 -22.03 2.02
C SER A 86 4.26 -21.61 1.07
N ALA A 87 3.25 -20.91 1.59
CA ALA A 87 2.16 -20.37 0.79
C ALA A 87 2.68 -19.46 -0.35
N GLN A 88 3.70 -18.65 -0.08
CA GLN A 88 4.32 -17.78 -1.08
C GLN A 88 4.89 -18.59 -2.26
N ASN A 89 5.58 -19.70 -1.98
CA ASN A 89 6.13 -20.56 -3.03
C ASN A 89 5.02 -21.27 -3.82
N ALA A 90 3.92 -21.66 -3.16
CA ALA A 90 2.77 -22.28 -3.81
C ALA A 90 1.97 -21.28 -4.68
N LEU A 91 1.94 -20.00 -4.30
CA LEU A 91 1.21 -18.94 -4.99
C LEU A 91 1.97 -18.33 -6.18
N LYS A 92 3.30 -18.41 -6.18
CA LYS A 92 4.17 -17.86 -7.24
C LYS A 92 3.75 -18.26 -8.67
N PRO A 93 3.40 -19.53 -8.98
CA PRO A 93 2.95 -19.90 -10.32
C PRO A 93 1.63 -19.21 -10.75
N PHE A 94 0.76 -18.87 -9.80
CA PHE A 94 -0.46 -18.11 -10.07
C PHE A 94 -0.13 -16.66 -10.38
N GLU A 95 0.76 -16.03 -9.60
CA GLU A 95 1.25 -14.68 -9.91
C GLU A 95 1.86 -14.60 -11.29
N THR A 96 2.76 -15.51 -11.64
CA THR A 96 3.41 -15.53 -12.95
C THR A 96 2.41 -15.65 -14.09
N ARG A 97 1.38 -16.50 -13.95
CA ARG A 97 0.35 -16.65 -14.97
C ARG A 97 -0.51 -15.41 -15.12
N LEU A 98 -0.93 -14.79 -14.01
CA LEU A 98 -1.74 -13.58 -14.01
C LEU A 98 -0.97 -12.38 -14.57
N THR A 99 0.29 -12.24 -14.16
CA THR A 99 1.27 -11.28 -14.69
C THR A 99 1.41 -11.41 -16.21
N ALA A 100 1.46 -12.64 -16.74
CA ALA A 100 1.55 -12.87 -18.19
C ALA A 100 0.30 -12.41 -18.97
N ASP A 101 -0.84 -12.22 -18.31
CA ASP A 101 -2.05 -11.64 -18.91
C ASP A 101 -1.96 -10.09 -19.04
N LEU A 102 -0.98 -9.45 -18.38
CA LEU A 102 -0.70 -8.00 -18.40
C LEU A 102 0.82 -7.70 -18.57
N PRO A 103 1.46 -8.14 -19.67
CA PRO A 103 2.92 -8.05 -19.82
C PRO A 103 3.44 -6.60 -19.87
N GLU A 104 2.68 -5.68 -20.47
CA GLU A 104 3.07 -4.27 -20.57
C GLU A 104 3.02 -3.57 -19.21
N ALA A 105 1.97 -3.83 -18.42
CA ALA A 105 1.84 -3.31 -17.06
C ALA A 105 2.99 -3.78 -16.16
N MET A 106 3.38 -5.04 -16.30
CA MET A 106 4.51 -5.62 -15.61
C MET A 106 5.83 -4.97 -16.00
N ALA A 107 6.08 -4.79 -17.30
CA ALA A 107 7.28 -4.12 -17.78
C ALA A 107 7.37 -2.68 -17.27
N GLN A 108 6.25 -1.96 -17.18
CA GLN A 108 6.22 -0.60 -16.61
C GLN A 108 6.59 -0.61 -15.13
N VAL A 109 5.95 -1.46 -14.32
CA VAL A 109 6.27 -1.59 -12.88
C VAL A 109 7.72 -1.99 -12.66
N GLU A 110 8.24 -2.94 -13.45
CA GLU A 110 9.64 -3.38 -13.36
C GLU A 110 10.63 -2.28 -13.77
N ALA A 111 10.35 -1.55 -14.84
CA ALA A 111 11.18 -0.43 -15.27
C ALA A 111 11.22 0.68 -14.21
N GLU A 112 10.08 1.01 -13.60
CA GLU A 112 10.00 2.00 -12.53
C GLU A 112 10.73 1.53 -11.27
N ASN A 113 10.58 0.26 -10.91
CA ASN A 113 11.33 -0.33 -9.81
C ASN A 113 12.86 -0.26 -10.04
N ALA A 114 13.31 -0.57 -11.25
CA ALA A 114 14.72 -0.51 -11.61
C ALA A 114 15.26 0.94 -11.59
N ARG A 115 14.45 1.91 -12.02
CA ARG A 115 14.76 3.34 -11.89
C ARG A 115 14.88 3.75 -10.43
N ALA A 116 13.90 3.40 -9.60
CA ALA A 116 13.93 3.69 -8.17
C ALA A 116 15.14 3.04 -7.46
N GLU A 117 15.54 1.84 -7.86
CA GLU A 117 16.75 1.18 -7.35
C GLU A 117 18.03 1.89 -7.80
N ALA A 118 18.10 2.34 -9.06
CA ALA A 118 19.23 3.12 -9.56
C ALA A 118 19.33 4.49 -8.87
N ASP A 119 18.20 5.16 -8.64
CA ASP A 119 18.13 6.43 -7.94
C ASP A 119 18.51 6.28 -6.46
N ALA A 120 18.08 5.19 -5.81
CA ALA A 120 18.52 4.86 -4.47
C ALA A 120 20.03 4.62 -4.39
N ALA A 121 20.60 3.85 -5.33
CA ALA A 121 22.04 3.61 -5.40
C ALA A 121 22.84 4.90 -5.67
N LYS A 122 22.31 5.78 -6.52
CA LYS A 122 22.91 7.10 -6.77
C LYS A 122 22.85 7.98 -5.53
N ALA A 123 21.72 8.02 -4.84
CA ALA A 123 21.57 8.76 -3.58
C ALA A 123 22.55 8.25 -2.52
N GLU A 124 22.73 6.92 -2.40
CA GLU A 124 23.74 6.32 -1.51
C GLU A 124 25.16 6.75 -1.88
N ALA A 125 25.50 6.78 -3.18
CA ALA A 125 26.79 7.24 -3.65
C ALA A 125 27.01 8.76 -3.41
N ASP A 126 25.95 9.57 -3.58
CA ASP A 126 26.00 11.00 -3.31
C ASP A 126 26.16 11.27 -1.81
N VAL A 127 25.47 10.52 -0.94
CA VAL A 127 25.68 10.55 0.52
C VAL A 127 27.12 10.20 0.86
N ALA A 128 27.67 9.12 0.29
CA ALA A 128 29.06 8.73 0.52
C ALA A 128 30.06 9.80 0.05
N ARG A 129 29.76 10.51 -1.05
CA ARG A 129 30.59 11.64 -1.52
C ARG A 129 30.52 12.82 -0.57
N VAL A 130 29.33 13.19 -0.10
CA VAL A 130 29.14 14.26 0.88
C VAL A 130 29.89 13.93 2.18
N GLU A 131 29.80 12.69 2.67
CA GLU A 131 30.55 12.26 3.86
C GLU A 131 32.08 12.34 3.64
N ALA A 132 32.57 11.96 2.46
CA ALA A 132 33.99 12.07 2.12
C ALA A 132 34.47 13.53 2.01
N ASP A 133 33.65 14.41 1.42
CA ASP A 133 33.96 15.84 1.29
C ASP A 133 33.89 16.56 2.64
N ALA A 134 32.93 16.18 3.51
CA ALA A 134 32.88 16.66 4.90
C ALA A 134 34.15 16.25 5.67
N ALA A 135 34.59 14.99 5.54
CA ALA A 135 35.83 14.53 6.18
C ALA A 135 37.08 15.29 5.68
N ARG A 136 37.13 15.64 4.38
CA ARG A 136 38.20 16.49 3.82
C ARG A 136 38.12 17.91 4.37
N ALA A 137 36.92 18.50 4.41
CA ALA A 137 36.71 19.84 4.94
C ALA A 137 37.06 19.92 6.43
N GLU A 138 36.76 18.89 7.23
CA GLU A 138 37.18 18.80 8.63
C GLU A 138 38.71 18.71 8.77
N ALA A 139 39.38 17.95 7.90
CA ALA A 139 40.84 17.85 7.89
C ALA A 139 41.50 19.18 7.51
N ASP A 140 40.96 19.87 6.50
CA ASP A 140 41.43 21.18 6.05
C ASP A 140 41.11 22.26 7.09
N ALA A 141 39.93 22.23 7.72
CA ALA A 141 39.57 23.13 8.82
C ALA A 141 40.44 22.88 10.05
N SER A 142 40.81 21.63 10.34
CA SER A 142 41.76 21.32 11.42
C SER A 142 43.16 21.87 11.11
N ARG A 143 43.59 21.81 9.84
CA ARG A 143 44.85 22.41 9.38
C ARG A 143 44.80 23.94 9.42
N ALA A 144 43.71 24.54 8.95
CA ALA A 144 43.50 25.97 8.96
C ALA A 144 43.27 26.53 10.36
N ALA A 145 42.63 25.80 11.28
CA ALA A 145 42.48 26.18 12.69
C ALA A 145 43.79 26.06 13.46
N ALA A 146 44.67 25.13 13.06
CA ALA A 146 46.06 25.12 13.52
C ALA A 146 46.85 26.33 12.99
N GLU A 147 46.39 26.98 11.91
CA GLU A 147 47.03 28.13 11.27
C GLU A 147 46.36 29.49 11.61
N ALA A 148 45.07 29.52 11.98
CA ALA A 148 44.28 30.72 12.22
C ALA A 148 43.17 30.47 13.25
N ALA A 149 43.21 31.19 14.38
CA ALA A 149 42.14 31.16 15.37
C ALA A 149 40.94 32.06 14.96
N SER A 150 39.75 31.45 14.88
CA SER A 150 38.36 31.98 14.93
C SER A 150 37.53 31.79 13.65
N GLY A 151 36.29 31.29 13.81
CA GLY A 151 35.32 31.06 12.73
C GLY A 151 33.88 31.41 13.15
N ASP A 152 33.10 31.94 12.20
CA ASP A 152 31.75 32.47 12.37
C ASP A 152 30.73 31.42 12.81
N SER A 153 29.87 31.82 13.75
CA SER A 153 28.72 31.05 14.26
C SER A 153 27.52 31.97 14.40
N ALA A 154 26.34 31.50 14.01
CA ALA A 154 25.10 32.24 14.20
C ALA A 154 24.32 31.61 15.36
N HIS A 155 24.19 32.36 16.44
CA HIS A 155 23.41 31.96 17.61
C HIS A 155 22.23 32.92 17.80
N VAL A 156 21.01 32.39 17.77
CA VAL A 156 19.80 33.15 18.08
C VAL A 156 19.15 32.57 19.33
N SER A 157 19.07 33.38 20.37
CA SER A 157 18.42 33.03 21.63
C SER A 157 17.26 33.99 21.89
N ALA A 158 16.05 33.44 21.88
CA ALA A 158 14.82 34.13 22.27
C ALA A 158 14.12 33.34 23.39
N PRO A 159 13.21 33.94 24.17
CA PRO A 159 12.48 33.21 25.21
C PRO A 159 11.75 31.99 24.62
N GLY A 160 12.16 30.79 25.03
CA GLY A 160 11.59 29.53 24.53
C GLY A 160 12.08 29.10 23.14
N VAL A 161 13.07 29.75 22.53
CA VAL A 161 13.63 29.33 21.23
C VAL A 161 15.15 29.46 21.25
N ARG A 162 15.85 28.38 20.89
CA ARG A 162 17.27 28.46 20.54
C ARG A 162 17.49 27.92 19.14
N VAL A 163 18.21 28.70 18.35
CA VAL A 163 18.67 28.29 17.02
C VAL A 163 20.18 28.37 17.02
N ASP A 164 20.80 27.24 16.72
CA ASP A 164 22.24 27.11 16.51
C ASP A 164 22.45 26.69 15.06
N ALA A 165 23.16 27.53 14.29
CA ALA A 165 23.50 27.23 12.91
C ALA A 165 25.01 27.35 12.72
N GLN A 166 25.60 26.28 12.20
CA GLN A 166 27.02 26.24 11.88
C GLN A 166 27.22 25.43 10.59
N GLY A 167 27.64 26.11 9.53
CA GLY A 167 27.65 25.52 8.18
C GLY A 167 26.26 25.05 7.76
N ASP A 168 26.17 23.79 7.32
CA ASP A 168 24.93 23.15 6.86
C ASP A 168 24.13 22.48 7.99
N LYS A 169 24.61 22.58 9.23
CA LYS A 169 23.95 22.01 10.40
C LYS A 169 23.14 23.06 11.12
N ALA A 170 21.85 22.78 11.29
CA ALA A 170 20.96 23.61 12.08
C ALA A 170 20.28 22.81 13.19
N THR A 171 20.32 23.34 14.41
CA THR A 171 19.57 22.81 15.55
C THR A 171 18.58 23.86 16.02
N VAL A 172 17.29 23.52 16.01
CA VAL A 172 16.23 24.36 16.59
C VAL A 172 15.65 23.66 17.81
N ARG A 173 15.69 24.34 18.96
CA ARG A 173 15.10 23.87 20.22
C ARG A 173 13.94 24.77 20.62
N LEU A 174 12.78 24.15 20.77
CA LEU A 174 11.52 24.72 21.23
C LEU A 174 11.01 23.86 22.41
N PRO A 175 10.19 24.39 23.34
CA PRO A 175 9.56 23.59 24.38
C PRO A 175 8.82 22.38 23.79
N GLY A 176 9.26 21.18 24.17
CA GLY A 176 8.70 19.93 23.67
C GLY A 176 9.03 19.59 22.21
N MET A 177 9.82 20.40 21.51
CA MET A 177 10.16 20.18 20.10
C MET A 177 11.66 20.40 19.81
N ARG A 178 12.26 19.45 19.09
CA ARG A 178 13.65 19.55 18.62
C ARG A 178 13.69 19.24 17.13
N ILE A 179 14.35 20.11 16.38
CA ILE A 179 14.63 19.93 14.95
C ILE A 179 16.14 19.87 14.80
N ASP A 180 16.65 18.75 14.30
CA ASP A 180 18.04 18.61 13.88
C ASP A 180 18.02 18.46 12.35
N ALA A 181 18.62 19.42 11.64
CA ALA A 181 18.73 19.43 10.18
C ALA A 181 20.19 19.32 9.77
N ASP A 182 20.45 18.47 8.78
CA ASP A 182 21.76 18.19 8.21
C ASP A 182 21.59 17.96 6.70
N GLY A 183 21.85 18.99 5.90
CA GLY A 183 21.55 19.01 4.47
C GLY A 183 20.06 18.77 4.18
N ASP A 184 19.75 17.77 3.36
CA ASP A 184 18.39 17.41 2.94
C ASP A 184 17.65 16.48 3.93
N ARG A 185 18.31 16.07 5.02
CA ARG A 185 17.71 15.20 6.05
C ARG A 185 17.22 16.03 7.24
N ALA A 186 15.98 15.79 7.64
CA ALA A 186 15.40 16.39 8.83
C ALA A 186 14.94 15.33 9.84
N ASN A 187 15.32 15.52 11.11
CA ASN A 187 14.76 14.78 12.24
C ASN A 187 13.99 15.75 13.15
N ILE A 188 12.68 15.53 13.27
CA ILE A 188 11.80 16.36 14.10
C ILE A 188 11.30 15.51 15.26
N ARG A 189 11.59 15.91 16.50
CA ARG A 189 11.02 15.31 17.71
C ARG A 189 9.99 16.24 18.34
N ILE A 190 8.78 15.76 18.62
CA ILE A 190 7.69 16.51 19.27
C ILE A 190 7.09 15.66 20.39
N GLY A 191 7.31 16.02 21.66
CA GLY A 191 6.65 15.38 22.79
C GLY A 191 6.74 13.84 22.82
N GLY A 192 7.82 13.26 22.29
CA GLY A 192 8.03 11.81 22.17
C GLY A 192 7.81 11.24 20.76
N LEU A 193 7.17 11.96 19.84
CA LEU A 193 7.02 11.59 18.43
C LEU A 193 8.31 11.92 17.66
N THR A 194 8.79 11.04 16.79
CA THR A 194 9.92 11.30 15.87
C THR A 194 9.43 11.22 14.43
N ILE A 195 9.67 12.26 13.63
CA ILE A 195 9.41 12.33 12.19
C ILE A 195 10.76 12.34 11.48
N ARG A 196 10.94 11.45 10.49
CA ARG A 196 12.06 11.44 9.55
C ARG A 196 11.50 11.70 8.16
N ALA A 197 12.06 12.66 7.44
CA ALA A 197 11.70 12.92 6.05
C ALA A 197 12.84 12.40 5.15
N ASP A 198 12.51 11.49 4.23
CA ASP A 198 13.33 11.10 3.07
C ASP A 198 12.42 10.92 1.84
N ASP A 199 12.89 11.38 0.67
CA ASP A 199 12.06 11.57 -0.53
C ASP A 199 11.96 10.31 -1.42
N LYS A 200 11.65 9.15 -0.85
CA LYS A 200 11.50 7.90 -1.62
C LYS A 200 10.02 7.63 -1.94
N SER A 201 9.50 8.23 -3.02
CA SER A 201 8.10 8.04 -3.45
C SER A 201 8.00 7.27 -4.77
N SER A 202 7.57 6.01 -4.69
CA SER A 202 6.97 5.17 -5.78
C SER A 202 6.62 3.76 -5.26
N ARG A 203 7.22 3.34 -4.15
CA ARG A 203 6.94 2.08 -3.45
C ARG A 203 6.46 2.36 -2.04
N VAL A 204 5.35 1.71 -1.65
CA VAL A 204 4.85 1.75 -0.28
C VAL A 204 4.92 0.34 0.28
N ASP A 205 5.81 0.15 1.26
CA ASP A 205 5.92 -1.07 2.04
C ASP A 205 5.40 -0.79 3.45
N VAL A 206 4.31 -1.46 3.83
CA VAL A 206 3.75 -1.41 5.19
C VAL A 206 3.89 -2.80 5.80
N SER A 207 4.58 -2.90 6.92
CA SER A 207 4.61 -4.11 7.74
C SER A 207 4.08 -3.82 9.13
N SER A 208 3.22 -4.70 9.65
CA SER A 208 2.67 -4.62 10.99
C SER A 208 2.55 -6.02 11.57
N GLY A 209 3.40 -6.35 12.55
CA GLY A 209 3.50 -7.71 13.05
C GLY A 209 3.86 -8.70 11.94
N ASP A 210 2.97 -9.65 11.70
CA ASP A 210 3.09 -10.68 10.67
C ASP A 210 2.44 -10.28 9.33
N ASP A 211 1.78 -9.12 9.27
CA ASP A 211 1.14 -8.61 8.06
C ASP A 211 2.11 -7.74 7.24
N ALA A 212 2.06 -7.91 5.92
CA ALA A 212 2.81 -7.12 4.96
C ALA A 212 1.92 -6.68 3.81
N VAL A 213 2.02 -5.40 3.44
CA VAL A 213 1.39 -4.80 2.26
C VAL A 213 2.49 -4.15 1.44
N LYS A 214 2.59 -4.54 0.17
CA LYS A 214 3.53 -3.96 -0.79
C LYS A 214 2.76 -3.41 -1.98
N ILE A 215 2.93 -2.11 -2.24
CA ILE A 215 2.31 -1.40 -3.35
C ILE A 215 3.41 -0.82 -4.23
N GLU A 216 3.35 -1.13 -5.52
CA GLU A 216 4.22 -0.58 -6.56
C GLU A 216 3.32 -0.01 -7.65
N ALA A 217 3.35 1.31 -7.82
CA ALA A 217 2.48 2.02 -8.74
C ALA A 217 3.29 2.86 -9.71
N THR A 218 2.79 2.97 -10.93
CA THR A 218 3.26 3.84 -12.00
C THR A 218 2.07 4.64 -12.54
N ASP A 219 2.32 5.53 -13.50
CA ASP A 219 1.25 6.29 -14.17
C ASP A 219 0.25 5.39 -14.93
N GLY A 220 0.66 4.17 -15.33
CA GLY A 220 -0.12 3.28 -16.18
C GLY A 220 -0.46 1.91 -15.57
N ALA A 221 0.10 1.58 -14.41
CA ALA A 221 -0.10 0.28 -13.78
C ALA A 221 0.09 0.33 -12.26
N ALA A 222 -0.58 -0.58 -11.55
CA ALA A 222 -0.33 -0.78 -10.13
C ALA A 222 -0.29 -2.26 -9.79
N ARG A 223 0.66 -2.64 -8.93
CA ARG A 223 0.84 -3.98 -8.37
C ARG A 223 0.72 -3.90 -6.85
N ILE A 224 -0.19 -4.68 -6.29
CA ILE A 224 -0.45 -4.76 -4.86
C ILE A 224 -0.31 -6.20 -4.42
N ARG A 225 0.46 -6.42 -3.36
CA ARG A 225 0.54 -7.69 -2.64
C ARG A 225 0.22 -7.46 -1.19
N THR A 226 -0.68 -8.25 -0.65
CA THR A 226 -0.92 -8.32 0.79
C THR A 226 -0.68 -9.76 1.23
N SER A 227 -0.04 -9.92 2.37
CA SER A 227 0.13 -11.21 3.00
C SER A 227 0.00 -11.05 4.50
N ALA A 228 -0.88 -11.83 5.11
CA ALA A 228 -0.87 -12.04 6.55
C ALA A 228 -0.11 -13.34 6.81
N ALA A 229 0.96 -13.27 7.60
CA ALA A 229 1.52 -14.43 8.26
C ALA A 229 0.84 -14.60 9.63
N GLY A 230 0.80 -15.84 10.14
CA GLY A 230 0.07 -16.18 11.36
C GLY A 230 -0.40 -17.63 11.31
N GLU A 231 -1.41 -17.98 12.11
CA GLU A 231 -1.99 -19.34 12.15
C GLU A 231 -2.77 -19.72 10.87
N SER A 232 -3.00 -18.74 9.98
CA SER A 232 -3.71 -18.90 8.71
C SER A 232 -2.97 -18.19 7.59
N VAL A 233 -2.97 -18.81 6.41
CA VAL A 233 -2.59 -18.14 5.16
C VAL A 233 -3.72 -17.19 4.79
N ARG A 234 -3.40 -15.91 4.60
CA ARG A 234 -4.24 -14.95 3.86
C ARG A 234 -3.31 -14.17 2.94
N SER A 235 -3.56 -14.23 1.64
CA SER A 235 -2.71 -13.58 0.66
C SER A 235 -3.56 -13.05 -0.48
N THR A 236 -3.36 -11.79 -0.84
CA THR A 236 -4.02 -11.17 -1.98
C THR A 236 -2.96 -10.63 -2.93
N PHE A 237 -3.18 -10.83 -4.21
CA PHE A 237 -2.42 -10.20 -5.27
C PHE A 237 -3.39 -9.47 -6.19
N LEU A 238 -3.06 -8.25 -6.55
CA LEU A 238 -3.80 -7.44 -7.50
C LEU A 238 -2.82 -6.75 -8.43
N MET A 239 -3.09 -6.82 -9.72
CA MET A 239 -2.44 -6.00 -10.72
C MET A 239 -3.48 -5.35 -11.62
N THR A 240 -3.30 -4.06 -11.84
CA THR A 240 -4.14 -3.24 -12.70
C THR A 240 -3.28 -2.54 -13.75
N ALA A 241 -3.88 -2.32 -14.92
CA ALA A 241 -3.32 -1.57 -16.03
C ALA A 241 -4.37 -0.58 -16.51
N ASP A 242 -3.96 0.65 -16.85
CA ASP A 242 -4.87 1.65 -17.43
C ASP A 242 -5.29 1.23 -18.85
N GLU A 243 -4.30 0.80 -19.65
CA GLU A 243 -4.53 0.26 -20.98
C GLU A 243 -4.80 -1.26 -20.93
N PRO A 244 -5.79 -1.76 -21.71
CA PRO A 244 -6.06 -3.17 -21.77
C PRO A 244 -4.92 -3.91 -22.48
N SER A 245 -4.57 -5.10 -22.01
CA SER A 245 -3.65 -5.98 -22.74
C SER A 245 -4.22 -6.42 -24.08
N ALA A 246 -3.41 -7.07 -24.91
CA ALA A 246 -3.84 -7.62 -26.20
C ALA A 246 -5.06 -8.57 -26.09
N SER A 247 -5.22 -9.26 -24.97
CA SER A 247 -6.37 -10.14 -24.68
C SER A 247 -7.56 -9.40 -24.04
N GLY A 248 -7.41 -8.10 -23.81
CA GLY A 248 -8.41 -7.18 -23.27
C GLY A 248 -8.45 -7.13 -21.75
N TRP A 249 -7.51 -7.76 -21.05
CA TRP A 249 -7.47 -7.74 -19.58
C TRP A 249 -6.96 -6.38 -19.10
N ARG A 250 -7.54 -5.90 -18.01
CA ARG A 250 -7.12 -4.67 -17.30
C ARG A 250 -6.77 -4.95 -15.85
N THR A 251 -7.41 -5.95 -15.27
CA THR A 251 -7.15 -6.34 -13.89
C THR A 251 -7.00 -7.83 -13.78
N VAL A 252 -6.00 -8.25 -13.04
CA VAL A 252 -5.75 -9.66 -12.69
C VAL A 252 -5.38 -9.74 -11.22
N GLY A 253 -5.67 -10.86 -10.58
CA GLY A 253 -5.34 -11.02 -9.18
C GLY A 253 -5.71 -12.38 -8.63
N TYR A 254 -5.44 -12.59 -7.35
CA TYR A 254 -6.03 -13.69 -6.62
C TYR A 254 -6.34 -13.30 -5.18
N GLU A 255 -7.30 -14.00 -4.60
CA GLU A 255 -7.49 -14.11 -3.15
C GLU A 255 -7.15 -15.55 -2.75
N ALA A 256 -6.29 -15.72 -1.76
CA ALA A 256 -5.85 -17.03 -1.27
C ALA A 256 -5.98 -17.11 0.24
N ARG A 257 -6.53 -18.24 0.72
CA ARG A 257 -6.73 -18.45 2.15
C ARG A 257 -6.74 -19.92 2.55
N GLY A 258 -6.25 -20.24 3.74
CA GLY A 258 -6.36 -21.57 4.33
C GLY A 258 -5.41 -21.78 5.51
N PRO A 259 -5.35 -23.00 6.08
CA PRO A 259 -4.36 -23.35 7.11
C PRO A 259 -2.92 -23.30 6.57
N VAL A 260 -1.95 -22.99 7.43
CA VAL A 260 -0.51 -22.90 7.09
C VAL A 260 0.07 -24.24 6.60
N GLY A 261 -0.54 -25.37 6.97
CA GLY A 261 -0.16 -26.72 6.51
C GLY A 261 -0.85 -27.17 5.21
N GLY A 262 -1.82 -26.40 4.71
CA GLY A 262 -2.63 -26.74 3.53
C GLY A 262 -3.82 -27.68 3.82
N PRO A 263 -4.70 -27.91 2.82
CA PRO A 263 -4.79 -27.19 1.54
C PRO A 263 -5.24 -25.73 1.71
N ILE A 264 -4.87 -24.88 0.76
CA ILE A 264 -5.40 -23.50 0.66
C ILE A 264 -6.35 -23.38 -0.52
N VAL A 265 -7.34 -22.50 -0.39
CA VAL A 265 -8.27 -22.16 -1.46
C VAL A 265 -7.78 -20.88 -2.12
N VAL A 266 -7.70 -20.90 -3.46
CA VAL A 266 -7.24 -19.79 -4.28
C VAL A 266 -8.31 -19.46 -5.30
N ALA A 267 -8.79 -18.21 -5.29
CA ALA A 267 -9.66 -17.65 -6.31
C ALA A 267 -8.84 -16.70 -7.20
N THR A 268 -8.48 -17.15 -8.40
CA THR A 268 -7.85 -16.27 -9.40
C THR A 268 -8.89 -15.46 -10.13
N VAL A 269 -8.63 -14.18 -10.36
CA VAL A 269 -9.55 -13.19 -10.89
C VAL A 269 -8.93 -12.56 -12.13
N ARG A 270 -9.70 -12.45 -13.21
CA ARG A 270 -9.34 -11.70 -14.42
C ARG A 270 -10.52 -10.87 -14.88
N SER A 271 -10.27 -9.60 -15.17
CA SER A 271 -11.30 -8.64 -15.52
C SER A 271 -10.87 -7.76 -16.68
N LYS A 272 -11.78 -7.55 -17.63
CA LYS A 272 -11.64 -6.55 -18.71
C LYS A 272 -12.18 -5.18 -18.29
N ASP A 273 -12.75 -5.14 -17.10
CA ASP A 273 -13.38 -4.00 -16.46
C ASP A 273 -12.33 -3.03 -15.84
N ARG A 274 -12.68 -1.75 -15.72
CA ARG A 274 -11.98 -0.75 -14.92
C ARG A 274 -12.42 -0.72 -13.45
N ASP A 275 -13.58 -1.31 -13.11
CA ASP A 275 -14.12 -1.39 -11.75
C ASP A 275 -14.26 -2.87 -11.32
N PRO A 276 -13.19 -3.49 -10.82
CA PRO A 276 -13.16 -4.89 -10.44
C PRO A 276 -13.63 -5.15 -8.99
N ASP A 277 -14.00 -4.13 -8.23
CA ASP A 277 -14.21 -4.24 -6.77
C ASP A 277 -15.25 -5.30 -6.42
N ARG A 278 -16.42 -5.21 -7.05
CA ARG A 278 -17.51 -6.19 -6.86
C ARG A 278 -17.12 -7.61 -7.28
N LEU A 279 -16.17 -7.74 -8.21
CA LEU A 279 -15.67 -9.03 -8.66
C LEU A 279 -14.73 -9.65 -7.62
N PHE A 280 -13.83 -8.84 -7.04
CA PHE A 280 -12.93 -9.27 -5.97
C PHE A 280 -13.70 -9.58 -4.68
N ASP A 281 -14.72 -8.79 -4.33
CA ASP A 281 -15.61 -9.09 -3.20
C ASP A 281 -16.30 -10.44 -3.36
N ALA A 282 -16.80 -10.74 -4.57
CA ALA A 282 -17.42 -12.02 -4.87
C ALA A 282 -16.41 -13.18 -4.84
N ALA A 283 -15.18 -12.96 -5.33
CA ALA A 283 -14.10 -13.95 -5.25
C ALA A 283 -13.67 -14.23 -3.80
N LYS A 284 -13.54 -13.18 -2.98
CA LYS A 284 -13.27 -13.29 -1.54
C LYS A 284 -14.36 -14.07 -0.83
N ALA A 285 -15.63 -13.79 -1.15
CA ALA A 285 -16.74 -14.53 -0.58
C ALA A 285 -16.74 -16.02 -0.99
N LEU A 286 -16.30 -16.37 -2.21
CA LEU A 286 -16.09 -17.78 -2.59
C LEU A 286 -15.00 -18.46 -1.76
N VAL A 287 -13.89 -17.76 -1.51
CA VAL A 287 -12.79 -18.26 -0.67
C VAL A 287 -13.29 -18.47 0.76
N THR A 288 -13.88 -17.44 1.38
CA THR A 288 -14.45 -17.50 2.74
C THR A 288 -15.50 -18.60 2.89
N LEU A 289 -16.37 -18.81 1.89
CA LEU A 289 -17.36 -19.88 1.92
C LEU A 289 -16.71 -21.26 2.13
N ASN A 290 -15.54 -21.47 1.54
CA ASN A 290 -14.82 -22.73 1.63
C ASN A 290 -14.06 -22.87 2.96
N VAL A 291 -13.28 -21.86 3.35
CA VAL A 291 -12.30 -22.00 4.45
C VAL A 291 -12.73 -21.36 5.77
N GLY A 292 -13.79 -20.55 5.79
CA GLY A 292 -14.24 -19.78 6.96
C GLY A 292 -13.59 -18.39 7.07
N ASP A 293 -13.96 -17.66 8.13
CA ASP A 293 -13.54 -16.27 8.43
C ASP A 293 -12.38 -16.12 9.42
#